data_AF-A0A7Z8ZTF1-F1
#
_entry.id   AF-A0A7Z8ZTF1-F1
#
_cell.length_a   1.000
_cell.length_b   1.000
_cell.length_c   1.000
_cell.angle_alpha   90.00
_cell.angle_beta   90.00
_cell.angle_gamma   90.00
#
_symmetry.space_group_name_H-M   'P 1'
#
loop_
_entity.id
_entity.type
_entity.pdbx_description
1 polymer ?
#
loop_
_entity_poly.entity_id
_entity_poly.type
_entity_poly.pdbx_seq_one_letter_code
_entity_poly.pdbx_strand_id
1 'polypeptide(L)'
;MFRLTNIQTRQQETCANRDELLSVINEKSVWAEDRNELITLQLEQVAEDGKVLDNTSLSLPLQSIVEEALDGFGLKREKKSFAFLQRHNPQAKASVSEDVSEEEPISTSTQETQGHRPLISTELQKEKVEELQKPMSNSSDLFNRQKKVETFEQVKTQLPKKEKKAKVPKQSRKPQINKSSVLLIWKLLALLSLGVAVGTFVYTQGQLQKVERLEDRISLQENQGKIEVVGRYFISNYYSGDTKNLNPFLSKDLKAEGVEAKSGHSVQSIIYESTKETKDEIAMTFVVVTKNQENQFKTVRLTLPFKANKQSRYGYVLTGQPKFSSFAE
;
A
#
# COMPACT_ATOMS: atom_id res chain seq x y z
N MET A 1 -10.71 -0.60 23.99
CA MET A 1 -10.97 0.11 22.71
C MET A 1 -9.74 0.02 21.81
N PHE A 2 -9.86 0.38 20.53
CA PHE A 2 -8.74 0.49 19.60
C PHE A 2 -8.60 1.93 19.10
N ARG A 3 -7.37 2.37 18.87
CA ARG A 3 -7.03 3.67 18.30
C ARG A 3 -6.22 3.45 17.02
N LEU A 4 -6.62 4.11 15.95
CA LEU A 4 -5.91 4.15 14.68
C LEU A 4 -5.36 5.57 14.51
N THR A 5 -4.09 5.70 14.16
CA THR A 5 -3.46 6.99 13.85
C THR A 5 -2.80 6.90 12.49
N ASN A 6 -3.25 7.69 11.52
CA ASN A 6 -2.53 7.86 10.27
C ASN A 6 -1.25 8.68 10.54
N ILE A 7 -0.07 8.10 10.31
CA ILE A 7 1.20 8.75 10.69
C ILE A 7 1.53 9.96 9.80
N GLN A 8 0.98 10.00 8.58
CA GLN A 8 1.19 11.05 7.58
C GLN A 8 0.28 12.26 7.86
N THR A 9 -1.04 12.02 7.98
CA THR A 9 -2.03 13.09 8.19
C THR A 9 -2.23 13.48 9.65
N ARG A 10 -1.71 12.68 10.60
CA ARG A 10 -1.96 12.79 12.04
C ARG A 10 -3.44 12.69 12.45
N GLN A 11 -4.32 12.27 11.54
CA GLN A 11 -5.71 11.97 11.86
C GLN A 11 -5.78 10.73 12.73
N GLN A 12 -6.66 10.78 13.73
CA GLN A 12 -6.86 9.73 14.71
C GLN A 12 -8.32 9.32 14.74
N GLU A 13 -8.56 8.02 14.72
CA GLU A 13 -9.87 7.39 14.86
C GLU A 13 -9.85 6.37 15.99
N THR A 14 -11.02 6.02 16.50
CA THR A 14 -11.19 5.06 17.60
C THR A 14 -12.32 4.12 17.29
N CYS A 15 -12.05 2.81 17.41
CA CYS A 15 -13.04 1.74 17.27
C CYS A 15 -13.33 1.14 18.66
N ALA A 16 -14.58 0.80 18.93
CA ALA A 16 -15.01 0.19 20.18
C ALA A 16 -14.51 -1.26 20.30
N ASN A 17 -14.64 -2.05 19.24
CA ASN A 17 -14.38 -3.49 19.22
C ASN A 17 -13.41 -3.91 18.09
N ARG A 18 -13.09 -5.21 18.02
CA ARG A 18 -12.16 -5.77 17.00
C ARG A 18 -12.80 -5.77 15.61
N ASP A 19 -14.07 -6.10 15.49
CA ASP A 19 -14.72 -6.29 14.19
C ASP A 19 -14.87 -4.96 13.44
N GLU A 20 -15.15 -3.89 14.17
CA GLU A 20 -15.12 -2.51 13.69
C GLU A 20 -13.71 -2.10 13.23
N LEU A 21 -12.67 -2.46 14.00
CA LEU A 21 -11.27 -2.25 13.61
C LEU A 21 -10.93 -2.99 12.30
N LEU A 22 -11.34 -4.25 12.15
CA LEU A 22 -11.15 -5.03 10.93
C LEU A 22 -11.87 -4.37 9.75
N SER A 23 -13.12 -3.95 9.93
CA SER A 23 -13.93 -3.29 8.90
C SER A 23 -13.31 -1.96 8.45
N VAL A 24 -12.91 -1.09 9.39
CA VAL A 24 -12.29 0.21 9.08
C VAL A 24 -10.95 0.02 8.37
N ILE A 25 -10.15 -0.96 8.77
CA ILE A 25 -8.87 -1.25 8.11
C ILE A 25 -9.09 -1.82 6.71
N ASN A 26 -10.06 -2.71 6.53
CA ASN A 26 -10.40 -3.26 5.22
C ASN A 26 -10.92 -2.16 4.28
N GLU A 27 -11.83 -1.31 4.74
CA GLU A 27 -12.33 -0.16 3.98
C GLU A 27 -11.17 0.77 3.58
N LYS A 28 -10.30 1.13 4.52
CA LYS A 28 -9.12 1.96 4.24
C LYS A 28 -8.09 1.29 3.34
N SER A 29 -7.99 -0.04 3.36
CA SER A 29 -7.17 -0.80 2.42
C SER A 29 -7.69 -0.62 1.00
N VAL A 30 -9.00 -0.78 0.79
CA VAL A 30 -9.64 -0.55 -0.52
C VAL A 30 -9.47 0.90 -0.97
N TRP A 31 -9.70 1.89 -0.09
CA TRP A 31 -9.46 3.30 -0.42
C TRP A 31 -8.00 3.60 -0.79
N ALA A 32 -7.03 2.94 -0.15
CA ALA A 32 -5.60 3.09 -0.44
C ALA A 32 -5.24 2.43 -1.79
N GLU A 33 -5.85 1.29 -2.10
CA GLU A 33 -5.71 0.59 -3.38
C GLU A 33 -6.31 1.40 -4.54
N ASP A 34 -7.57 1.84 -4.42
CA ASP A 34 -8.29 2.65 -5.41
C ASP A 34 -7.55 3.96 -5.77
N ARG A 35 -6.85 4.55 -4.79
CA ARG A 35 -6.09 5.80 -4.95
C ARG A 35 -4.62 5.57 -5.28
N ASN A 36 -4.17 4.30 -5.28
CA ASN A 36 -2.78 3.89 -5.44
C ASN A 36 -1.83 4.66 -4.49
N GLU A 37 -2.27 4.82 -3.24
CA GLU A 37 -1.64 5.58 -2.15
C GLU A 37 -1.12 4.64 -1.06
N LEU A 38 0.14 4.81 -0.63
CA LEU A 38 0.70 4.03 0.47
C LEU A 38 0.46 4.74 1.81
N ILE A 39 -0.48 4.23 2.60
CA ILE A 39 -0.84 4.79 3.91
C ILE A 39 -0.27 3.90 5.02
N THR A 40 0.41 4.51 6.00
CA THR A 40 0.84 3.77 7.21
C THR A 40 -0.02 4.18 8.41
N LEU A 41 -0.65 3.20 9.03
CA LEU A 41 -1.45 3.34 10.24
C LEU A 41 -0.70 2.79 11.44
N GLN A 42 -0.62 3.57 12.52
CA GLN A 42 -0.27 3.10 13.85
C GLN A 42 -1.55 2.65 14.55
N LEU A 43 -1.60 1.37 14.94
CA LEU A 43 -2.74 0.73 15.58
C LEU A 43 -2.41 0.46 17.04
N GLU A 44 -3.28 0.88 17.95
CA GLU A 44 -3.07 0.75 19.39
C GLU A 44 -4.30 0.18 20.07
N GLN A 45 -4.14 -0.93 20.78
CA GLN A 45 -5.15 -1.42 21.71
C GLN A 45 -5.01 -0.63 23.01
N VAL A 46 -6.10 -0.01 23.47
CA VAL A 46 -6.11 0.84 24.67
C VAL A 46 -7.09 0.27 25.70
N ALA A 47 -6.60 0.14 26.93
CA ALA A 47 -7.32 -0.26 28.14
C ALA A 47 -8.35 0.79 28.59
N GLU A 48 -9.20 0.44 29.55
CA GLU A 48 -10.17 1.36 30.16
C GLU A 48 -9.49 2.51 30.94
N ASP A 49 -8.29 2.27 31.47
CA ASP A 49 -7.44 3.27 32.15
C ASP A 49 -6.66 4.19 31.18
N GLY A 50 -6.86 4.03 29.86
CA GLY A 50 -6.15 4.78 28.82
C GLY A 50 -4.74 4.25 28.50
N LYS A 51 -4.29 3.16 29.14
CA LYS A 51 -2.98 2.55 28.89
C LYS A 51 -2.97 1.76 27.58
N VAL A 52 -1.89 1.90 26.82
CA VAL A 52 -1.66 1.08 25.61
C VAL A 52 -1.31 -0.35 26.03
N LEU A 53 -2.15 -1.30 25.64
CA LEU A 53 -1.98 -2.75 25.86
C LEU A 53 -1.22 -3.42 24.72
N ASP A 54 -1.46 -2.95 23.50
CA ASP A 54 -0.85 -3.46 22.29
C ASP A 54 -0.60 -2.33 21.28
N ASN A 55 0.42 -2.49 20.44
CA ASN A 55 0.81 -1.56 19.40
C ASN A 55 1.31 -2.36 18.19
N THR A 56 0.84 -2.01 17.00
CA THR A 56 1.44 -2.44 15.74
C THR A 56 1.40 -1.32 14.70
N SER A 57 2.22 -1.44 13.66
CA SER A 57 2.21 -0.56 12.49
C SER A 57 1.80 -1.35 11.26
N LEU A 58 0.74 -0.90 10.59
CA LEU A 58 0.17 -1.52 9.40
C LEU A 58 0.39 -0.61 8.18
N SER A 59 0.74 -1.18 7.05
CA SER A 59 0.82 -0.47 5.77
C SER A 59 -0.32 -0.92 4.86
N LEU A 60 -0.98 0.05 4.24
CA LEU A 60 -2.07 -0.12 3.29
C LEU A 60 -1.60 0.29 1.87
N PRO A 61 -2.14 -0.30 0.80
CA PRO A 61 -3.12 -1.39 0.81
C PRO A 61 -2.52 -2.72 1.29
N LEU A 62 -3.38 -3.59 1.83
CA LEU A 62 -3.00 -4.92 2.33
C LEU A 62 -2.68 -5.88 1.19
N GLN A 63 -1.74 -6.79 1.44
CA GLN A 63 -1.35 -7.86 0.50
C GLN A 63 -1.96 -9.22 0.88
N SER A 64 -2.66 -9.28 2.02
CA SER A 64 -3.35 -10.44 2.58
C SER A 64 -4.65 -9.99 3.23
N ILE A 65 -5.48 -10.94 3.66
CA ILE A 65 -6.72 -10.62 4.38
C ILE A 65 -6.42 -9.91 5.72
N VAL A 66 -7.33 -9.05 6.15
CA VAL A 66 -7.13 -8.18 7.32
C VAL A 66 -6.93 -8.96 8.62
N GLU A 67 -7.51 -10.15 8.73
CA GLU A 67 -7.34 -11.08 9.85
C GLU A 67 -5.91 -11.62 9.95
N GLU A 68 -5.28 -11.96 8.81
CA GLU A 68 -3.90 -12.44 8.73
C GLU A 68 -2.91 -11.30 8.99
N ALA A 69 -3.17 -10.13 8.40
CA ALA A 69 -2.35 -8.93 8.62
C ALA A 69 -2.37 -8.42 10.07
N LEU A 70 -3.40 -8.81 10.85
CA LEU A 70 -3.58 -8.46 12.27
C LEU A 70 -3.61 -9.69 13.19
N ASP A 71 -2.98 -10.79 12.77
CA ASP A 71 -2.84 -11.96 13.63
C ASP A 71 -2.02 -11.62 14.88
N GLY A 72 -2.43 -12.15 16.03
CA GLY A 72 -1.86 -11.86 17.35
C GLY A 72 -2.11 -10.44 17.91
N PHE A 73 -2.31 -9.41 17.07
CA PHE A 73 -2.56 -8.04 17.52
C PHE A 73 -3.92 -7.92 18.22
N GLY A 74 -4.00 -7.14 19.30
CA GLY A 74 -5.29 -6.77 19.92
C GLY A 74 -5.93 -7.88 20.76
N LEU A 75 -5.23 -9.01 20.95
CA LEU A 75 -5.65 -10.12 21.81
C LEU A 75 -5.12 -9.99 23.25
N LYS A 76 -4.34 -8.95 23.54
CA LYS A 76 -3.73 -8.73 24.85
C LYS A 76 -4.81 -8.27 25.84
N ARG A 77 -5.09 -9.12 26.83
CA ARG A 77 -5.96 -8.75 27.96
C ARG A 77 -5.15 -8.00 29.01
N GLU A 78 -5.80 -7.09 29.71
CA GLU A 78 -5.22 -6.46 30.90
C GLU A 78 -4.73 -7.54 31.87
N LYS A 79 -3.45 -7.46 32.26
CA LYS A 79 -2.91 -8.30 33.31
C LYS A 79 -3.45 -7.85 34.66
N LYS A 80 -4.68 -8.24 34.98
CA LYS A 80 -5.16 -8.29 36.37
C LYS A 80 -4.19 -9.18 37.14
N SER A 81 -3.36 -8.58 37.98
CA SER A 81 -2.39 -9.28 38.81
C SER A 81 -3.12 -10.09 39.88
N PHE A 82 -3.59 -11.28 39.50
CA PHE A 82 -4.12 -12.26 40.43
C PHE A 82 -2.96 -12.82 41.27
N ALA A 83 -2.69 -12.14 42.37
CA ALA A 83 -1.81 -12.61 43.44
C ALA A 83 -2.50 -13.73 44.23
N PHE A 84 -2.78 -14.87 43.60
CA PHE A 84 -3.17 -16.09 44.30
C PHE A 84 -2.90 -17.35 43.47
N LEU A 85 -1.83 -18.07 43.81
CA LEU A 85 -1.74 -19.53 43.70
C LEU A 85 -0.58 -20.03 44.58
N GLN A 86 -0.81 -20.07 45.89
CA GLN A 86 0.02 -20.88 46.79
C GLN A 86 -0.50 -22.33 46.77
N ARG A 87 0.23 -23.20 46.07
CA ARG A 87 0.59 -24.56 46.46
C ARG A 87 -0.39 -25.35 47.36
N HIS A 88 -1.04 -26.37 46.79
CA HIS A 88 -0.96 -27.74 47.36
C HIS A 88 -1.22 -28.85 46.33
N ASN A 89 -0.72 -30.05 46.64
CA ASN A 89 -0.81 -31.35 45.95
C ASN A 89 -0.61 -32.43 47.05
N PRO A 90 -0.78 -33.76 46.87
CA PRO A 90 -1.64 -34.58 45.99
C PRO A 90 -2.64 -35.49 46.78
N GLN A 91 -3.57 -36.20 46.10
CA GLN A 91 -3.71 -37.69 46.17
C GLN A 91 -4.91 -38.33 45.40
N ALA A 92 -4.55 -39.30 44.53
CA ALA A 92 -5.02 -40.71 44.45
C ALA A 92 -6.43 -41.17 43.94
N LYS A 93 -6.34 -42.13 42.97
CA LYS A 93 -7.23 -43.29 42.62
C LYS A 93 -8.58 -43.01 41.91
N ALA A 94 -8.77 -43.46 40.65
CA ALA A 94 -9.14 -44.83 40.15
C ALA A 94 -10.67 -45.09 40.24
N SER A 95 -11.39 -45.70 39.28
CA SER A 95 -11.07 -46.76 38.29
C SER A 95 -12.17 -46.91 37.19
N VAL A 96 -11.83 -47.46 36.00
CA VAL A 96 -12.50 -48.59 35.23
C VAL A 96 -14.04 -48.52 34.96
N SER A 97 -14.66 -48.85 33.81
CA SER A 97 -14.39 -49.71 32.62
C SER A 97 -15.20 -49.29 31.36
N GLU A 98 -15.01 -50.04 30.25
CA GLU A 98 -15.78 -50.23 28.99
C GLU A 98 -17.33 -49.99 29.03
N ASP A 99 -18.07 -49.77 27.93
CA ASP A 99 -18.07 -50.54 26.65
C ASP A 99 -18.67 -49.80 25.40
N VAL A 100 -18.72 -50.49 24.25
CA VAL A 100 -18.88 -50.03 22.85
C VAL A 100 -20.29 -50.31 22.26
N SER A 101 -20.56 -49.75 21.05
CA SER A 101 -21.59 -50.10 20.03
C SER A 101 -22.72 -49.05 19.90
N GLU A 102 -22.76 -48.23 18.85
CA GLU A 102 -23.22 -48.49 17.46
C GLU A 102 -24.76 -48.51 17.30
N GLU A 103 -25.31 -47.52 16.56
CA GLU A 103 -26.11 -47.73 15.33
C GLU A 103 -26.62 -46.39 14.73
N GLU A 104 -26.43 -46.24 13.42
CA GLU A 104 -27.19 -45.36 12.51
C GLU A 104 -27.91 -46.32 11.52
N PRO A 105 -29.12 -46.04 10.97
CA PRO A 105 -29.16 -45.20 9.75
C PRO A 105 -30.47 -44.44 9.38
N ILE A 106 -30.30 -43.29 8.70
CA ILE A 106 -30.94 -42.83 7.44
C ILE A 106 -32.49 -42.94 7.25
N SER A 107 -33.18 -41.83 6.90
CA SER A 107 -33.97 -41.66 5.62
C SER A 107 -34.97 -40.47 5.56
N THR A 108 -34.76 -39.56 4.58
CA THR A 108 -35.72 -38.83 3.68
C THR A 108 -37.16 -38.48 4.14
N SER A 109 -37.73 -37.31 3.83
CA SER A 109 -37.94 -36.82 2.44
C SER A 109 -38.38 -35.33 2.32
N THR A 110 -38.29 -34.81 1.10
CA THR A 110 -38.54 -33.44 0.59
C THR A 110 -40.01 -33.18 0.18
N GLN A 111 -40.37 -31.90 -0.06
CA GLN A 111 -41.36 -31.28 -1.00
C GLN A 111 -42.17 -30.16 -0.30
N GLU A 112 -42.66 -29.05 -0.90
CA GLU A 112 -42.51 -28.31 -2.19
C GLU A 112 -43.03 -26.85 -1.93
N THR A 113 -42.35 -25.76 -2.32
CA THR A 113 -42.41 -24.98 -3.60
C THR A 113 -43.52 -23.91 -3.70
N GLN A 114 -43.18 -22.75 -4.30
CA GLN A 114 -44.03 -21.59 -4.68
C GLN A 114 -44.52 -20.71 -3.51
N GLY A 115 -44.59 -19.37 -3.59
CA GLY A 115 -44.21 -18.41 -4.63
C GLY A 115 -45.07 -17.13 -4.51
N HIS A 116 -44.50 -15.94 -4.75
CA HIS A 116 -45.12 -14.75 -5.41
C HIS A 116 -44.51 -13.40 -5.01
N ARG A 117 -44.44 -12.53 -6.01
CA ARG A 117 -44.06 -11.11 -6.02
C ARG A 117 -45.32 -10.24 -5.78
N PRO A 118 -45.18 -8.95 -5.42
CA PRO A 118 -45.81 -7.95 -6.29
C PRO A 118 -44.87 -6.80 -6.71
N LEU A 119 -45.19 -6.24 -7.89
CA LEU A 119 -44.71 -4.94 -8.39
C LEU A 119 -45.83 -3.91 -8.22
N ILE A 120 -45.45 -2.64 -8.04
CA ILE A 120 -46.12 -1.37 -8.43
C ILE A 120 -45.26 -0.26 -7.78
N SER A 121 -45.03 0.96 -8.28
CA SER A 121 -44.83 1.58 -9.60
C SER A 121 -45.01 3.09 -9.38
N THR A 122 -43.90 3.86 -9.51
CA THR A 122 -43.79 5.23 -10.05
C THR A 122 -44.67 6.40 -9.55
N GLU A 123 -44.01 7.46 -9.05
CA GLU A 123 -44.11 8.91 -9.41
C GLU A 123 -43.36 9.76 -8.34
N LEU A 124 -42.91 11.02 -8.47
CA LEU A 124 -42.38 11.91 -9.52
C LEU A 124 -42.36 13.33 -8.88
N GLN A 125 -41.19 13.94 -8.63
CA GLN A 125 -40.94 15.39 -8.36
C GLN A 125 -39.44 15.55 -8.03
N LYS A 126 -38.59 16.46 -8.55
CA LYS A 126 -38.64 17.66 -9.45
C LYS A 126 -38.59 19.06 -8.79
N GLU A 127 -37.40 19.42 -8.30
CA GLU A 127 -36.81 20.77 -8.12
C GLU A 127 -35.28 20.58 -8.34
N LYS A 128 -34.47 21.35 -9.09
CA LYS A 128 -34.40 22.75 -9.57
C LYS A 128 -34.10 23.81 -8.51
N VAL A 129 -33.36 24.86 -8.88
CA VAL A 129 -32.77 25.96 -8.08
C VAL A 129 -31.37 25.66 -7.48
N GLU A 130 -30.25 26.18 -7.99
CA GLU A 130 -29.97 26.69 -9.36
C GLU A 130 -28.46 26.62 -9.76
N GLU A 131 -27.60 27.60 -9.39
CA GLU A 131 -26.32 27.94 -10.05
C GLU A 131 -25.42 28.89 -9.18
N LEU A 132 -24.09 28.68 -9.13
CA LEU A 132 -23.14 29.77 -8.83
C LEU A 132 -21.76 29.52 -9.47
N GLN A 133 -21.45 30.23 -10.57
CA GLN A 133 -20.10 30.27 -11.15
C GLN A 133 -19.32 31.49 -10.67
N LYS A 134 -18.06 31.32 -10.24
CA LYS A 134 -16.84 31.93 -10.85
C LYS A 134 -15.56 31.58 -10.06
N PRO A 135 -14.35 31.75 -10.66
CA PRO A 135 -13.24 30.81 -10.44
C PRO A 135 -12.23 31.28 -9.38
N MET A 136 -11.41 30.34 -8.92
CA MET A 136 -10.09 30.68 -8.37
C MET A 136 -8.97 30.21 -9.30
N SER A 137 -8.10 31.16 -9.59
CA SER A 137 -6.91 31.07 -10.42
C SER A 137 -5.74 30.40 -9.69
N ASN A 138 -4.90 29.70 -10.47
CA ASN A 138 -3.45 29.54 -10.31
C ASN A 138 -2.88 29.50 -8.88
N SER A 139 -2.60 28.30 -8.37
CA SER A 139 -1.65 28.09 -7.26
C SER A 139 -0.38 27.41 -7.76
N SER A 140 0.46 28.18 -8.45
CA SER A 140 1.80 27.77 -8.88
C SER A 140 2.87 28.44 -8.01
N ASP A 141 2.83 28.21 -6.69
CA ASP A 141 3.74 28.86 -5.73
C ASP A 141 4.04 28.03 -4.46
N LEU A 142 4.18 26.70 -4.61
CA LEU A 142 4.62 25.79 -3.53
C LEU A 142 5.98 25.13 -3.82
N PHE A 143 6.93 25.89 -4.36
CA PHE A 143 8.29 25.42 -4.65
C PHE A 143 9.39 26.44 -4.29
N ASN A 144 9.38 26.97 -3.05
CA ASN A 144 10.62 27.45 -2.40
C ASN A 144 10.46 27.81 -0.92
N ARG A 145 10.83 26.89 0.00
CA ARG A 145 11.51 27.16 1.28
C ARG A 145 11.53 25.90 2.15
N GLN A 146 12.72 25.31 2.33
CA GLN A 146 13.30 25.01 3.64
C GLN A 146 14.66 24.31 3.48
N LYS A 147 15.72 25.12 3.40
CA LYS A 147 17.08 24.68 3.71
C LYS A 147 17.78 25.77 4.53
N LYS A 148 17.51 25.80 5.82
CA LYS A 148 18.31 26.54 6.80
C LYS A 148 18.48 25.65 8.03
N VAL A 149 19.71 25.18 8.22
CA VAL A 149 20.16 24.53 9.45
C VAL A 149 20.38 25.63 10.48
N GLU A 150 19.79 25.51 11.66
CA GLU A 150 20.12 26.36 12.80
C GLU A 150 20.75 25.53 13.92
N THR A 151 21.94 25.97 14.31
CA THR A 151 22.80 25.38 15.33
C THR A 151 22.19 25.58 16.71
N PHE A 152 22.09 24.51 17.50
CA PHE A 152 21.71 24.62 18.91
C PHE A 152 22.91 25.12 19.75
N GLU A 153 22.80 26.36 20.25
CA GLU A 153 23.64 26.90 21.31
C GLU A 153 23.48 26.11 22.62
N GLN A 154 24.58 25.95 23.37
CA GLN A 154 24.60 25.21 24.64
C GLN A 154 24.11 26.08 25.80
N VAL A 155 22.95 25.74 26.38
CA VAL A 155 22.51 26.35 27.65
C VAL A 155 23.29 25.74 28.83
N LYS A 156 24.06 26.59 29.51
CA LYS A 156 24.98 26.25 30.60
C LYS A 156 24.29 26.38 31.97
N THR A 157 23.68 25.30 32.46
CA THR A 157 23.10 25.27 33.82
C THR A 157 24.16 24.93 34.86
N GLN A 158 24.25 25.78 35.90
CA GLN A 158 25.24 25.68 36.97
C GLN A 158 24.74 24.75 38.11
N LEU A 159 25.66 24.02 38.75
CA LEU A 159 25.41 23.27 39.99
C LEU A 159 26.29 23.86 41.12
N PRO A 160 25.78 24.07 42.34
CA PRO A 160 26.53 24.79 43.38
C PRO A 160 27.63 23.94 44.05
N LYS A 161 28.74 24.61 44.35
CA LYS A 161 29.94 24.08 45.00
C LYS A 161 29.69 23.79 46.49
N LYS A 162 30.06 22.59 46.98
CA LYS A 162 30.32 22.35 48.41
C LYS A 162 31.56 21.47 48.59
N GLU A 163 32.65 22.09 48.99
CA GLU A 163 33.89 21.40 49.39
C GLU A 163 33.72 20.76 50.77
N LYS A 164 34.13 19.49 50.91
CA LYS A 164 34.69 18.97 52.16
C LYS A 164 35.97 18.18 51.87
N LYS A 165 36.93 18.32 52.80
CA LYS A 165 38.36 18.03 52.61
C LYS A 165 38.67 16.53 52.61
N ALA A 166 39.68 16.13 51.84
CA ALA A 166 40.28 14.79 51.90
C ALA A 166 41.78 14.85 52.27
N LYS A 167 42.19 13.94 53.16
CA LYS A 167 43.56 13.60 53.60
C LYS A 167 43.39 12.31 54.44
N VAL A 168 44.17 11.22 54.36
CA VAL A 168 45.47 10.96 53.69
C VAL A 168 45.43 9.56 52.99
N PRO A 169 46.50 8.77 52.68
CA PRO A 169 46.62 8.15 51.35
C PRO A 169 46.63 6.60 51.31
N LYS A 170 46.59 6.00 50.10
CA LYS A 170 47.59 5.00 49.60
C LYS A 170 47.21 4.34 48.26
N GLN A 171 48.26 3.92 47.54
CA GLN A 171 48.29 2.96 46.41
C GLN A 171 47.56 3.31 45.10
N SER A 172 48.27 4.04 44.24
CA SER A 172 48.16 3.87 42.79
C SER A 172 48.68 2.48 42.38
N ARG A 173 47.78 1.51 42.16
CA ARG A 173 48.13 0.30 41.41
C ARG A 173 47.89 0.56 39.92
N LYS A 174 48.97 0.72 39.14
CA LYS A 174 48.86 0.59 37.68
C LYS A 174 48.36 -0.83 37.40
N PRO A 175 47.28 -1.06 36.63
CA PRO A 175 46.99 -2.39 36.16
C PRO A 175 48.13 -2.82 35.23
N GLN A 176 48.89 -3.84 35.62
CA GLN A 176 49.78 -4.54 34.69
C GLN A 176 48.90 -5.35 33.74
N ILE A 177 48.48 -4.70 32.65
CA ILE A 177 47.68 -5.36 31.63
C ILE A 177 48.62 -6.26 30.82
N ASN A 178 48.49 -7.58 31.00
CA ASN A 178 49.31 -8.56 30.30
C ASN A 178 49.10 -8.44 28.78
N LYS A 179 50.16 -8.06 28.04
CA LYS A 179 50.12 -7.78 26.60
C LYS A 179 49.49 -8.91 25.76
N SER A 180 49.65 -10.17 26.18
CA SER A 180 49.04 -11.34 25.54
C SER A 180 47.51 -11.40 25.68
N SER A 181 46.97 -11.10 26.86
CA SER A 181 45.51 -11.07 27.09
C SER A 181 44.84 -9.93 26.31
N VAL A 182 45.51 -8.77 26.25
CA VAL A 182 45.08 -7.64 25.40
C VAL A 182 44.98 -8.06 23.94
N LEU A 183 46.00 -8.73 23.40
CA LEU A 183 46.04 -9.22 22.01
C LEU A 183 44.87 -10.15 21.67
N LEU A 184 44.41 -11.00 22.60
CA LEU A 184 43.23 -11.84 22.40
C LEU A 184 41.93 -11.02 22.41
N ILE A 185 41.82 -10.01 23.28
CA ILE A 185 40.68 -9.09 23.32
C ILE A 185 40.57 -8.28 22.02
N TRP A 186 41.67 -7.74 21.48
CA TRP A 186 41.66 -7.04 20.19
C TRP A 186 41.28 -7.97 19.02
N LYS A 187 41.71 -9.24 19.03
CA LYS A 187 41.30 -10.21 18.02
C LYS A 187 39.79 -10.50 18.09
N LEU A 188 39.26 -10.78 19.28
CA LEU A 188 37.82 -11.01 19.49
C LEU A 188 36.99 -9.78 19.08
N LEU A 189 37.44 -8.57 19.43
CA LEU A 189 36.78 -7.32 19.05
C LEU A 189 36.82 -7.08 17.54
N ALA A 190 37.95 -7.40 16.88
CA ALA A 190 38.07 -7.32 15.43
C ALA A 190 37.12 -8.31 14.71
N LEU A 191 37.07 -9.59 15.14
CA LEU A 191 36.12 -10.56 14.59
C LEU A 191 34.67 -10.14 14.79
N LEU A 192 34.32 -9.63 15.99
CA LEU A 192 32.97 -9.13 16.26
C LEU A 192 32.61 -7.93 15.36
N SER A 193 33.54 -6.99 15.17
CA SER A 193 33.35 -5.84 14.27
C SER A 193 33.15 -6.25 12.81
N LEU A 194 33.86 -7.29 12.35
CA LEU A 194 33.73 -7.83 11.00
C LEU A 194 32.39 -8.53 10.80
N GLY A 195 31.92 -9.29 11.79
CA GLY A 195 30.59 -9.92 11.77
C GLY A 195 29.46 -8.89 11.69
N VAL A 196 29.55 -7.81 12.48
CA VAL A 196 28.61 -6.69 12.41
C VAL A 196 28.68 -6.00 11.05
N ALA A 197 29.87 -5.74 10.50
CA ALA A 197 30.05 -5.09 9.20
C ALA A 197 29.46 -5.91 8.03
N VAL A 198 29.66 -7.24 8.02
CA VAL A 198 29.06 -8.12 6.99
C VAL A 198 27.54 -8.17 7.16
N GLY A 199 27.04 -8.28 8.40
CA GLY A 199 25.61 -8.27 8.69
C GLY A 199 24.92 -6.98 8.24
N THR A 200 25.52 -5.81 8.52
CA THR A 200 24.99 -4.54 8.03
C THR A 200 25.09 -4.42 6.52
N PHE A 201 26.19 -4.86 5.88
CA PHE A 201 26.32 -4.82 4.43
C PHE A 201 25.24 -5.64 3.71
N VAL A 202 25.00 -6.88 4.14
CA VAL A 202 23.94 -7.74 3.56
C VAL A 202 22.55 -7.13 3.78
N TYR A 203 22.28 -6.60 4.97
CA TYR A 203 21.01 -5.92 5.28
C TYR A 203 20.81 -4.66 4.42
N THR A 204 21.85 -3.82 4.29
CA THR A 204 21.82 -2.60 3.45
C THR A 204 21.64 -2.93 1.97
N GLN A 205 22.26 -4.00 1.45
CA GLN A 205 22.03 -4.46 0.07
C GLN A 205 20.57 -4.91 -0.15
N GLY A 206 19.99 -5.64 0.81
CA GLY A 206 18.58 -6.03 0.76
C GLY A 206 17.60 -4.85 0.84
N GLN A 207 18.01 -3.72 1.43
CA GLN A 207 17.24 -2.47 1.42
C GLN A 207 17.46 -1.66 0.14
N LEU A 208 18.68 -1.60 -0.41
CA LEU A 208 18.99 -0.92 -1.67
C LEU A 208 18.13 -1.48 -2.82
N GLN A 209 18.02 -2.81 -2.95
CA GLN A 209 17.14 -3.43 -3.95
C GLN A 209 15.65 -3.10 -3.76
N LYS A 210 15.20 -2.82 -2.54
CA LYS A 210 13.82 -2.37 -2.29
C LYS A 210 13.64 -0.91 -2.68
N VAL A 211 14.63 -0.06 -2.42
CA VAL A 211 14.65 1.36 -2.82
C VAL A 211 14.67 1.49 -4.35
N GLU A 212 15.55 0.76 -5.05
CA GLU A 212 15.61 0.75 -6.52
C GLU A 212 14.27 0.32 -7.12
N ARG A 213 13.68 -0.80 -6.65
CA ARG A 213 12.34 -1.23 -7.06
C ARG A 213 11.22 -0.27 -6.68
N LEU A 214 11.39 0.56 -5.64
CA LEU A 214 10.43 1.60 -5.26
C LEU A 214 10.55 2.81 -6.19
N GLU A 215 11.77 3.22 -6.51
CA GLU A 215 12.08 4.32 -7.44
C GLU A 215 11.62 4.00 -8.86
N ASP A 216 11.84 2.77 -9.34
CA ASP A 216 11.27 2.25 -10.59
C ASP A 216 9.74 2.39 -10.60
N ARG A 217 9.04 1.90 -9.55
CA ARG A 217 7.58 1.99 -9.44
C ARG A 217 7.06 3.43 -9.34
N ILE A 218 7.76 4.31 -8.63
CA ILE A 218 7.40 5.73 -8.52
C ILE A 218 7.57 6.41 -9.89
N SER A 219 8.67 6.15 -10.59
CA SER A 219 8.90 6.68 -11.94
C SER A 219 7.88 6.14 -12.95
N LEU A 220 7.44 4.89 -12.80
CA LEU A 220 6.37 4.29 -13.59
C LEU A 220 5.04 4.98 -13.31
N GLN A 221 4.66 5.19 -12.04
CA GLN A 221 3.40 5.86 -11.67
C GLN A 221 3.38 7.33 -12.12
N GLU A 222 4.49 8.08 -12.00
CA GLU A 222 4.61 9.45 -12.50
C GLU A 222 4.50 9.52 -14.04
N ASN A 223 5.04 8.51 -14.73
CA ASN A 223 4.96 8.43 -16.19
C ASN A 223 3.64 7.83 -16.69
N GLN A 224 2.94 6.99 -15.92
CA GLN A 224 1.66 6.38 -16.29
C GLN A 224 0.66 7.44 -16.76
N GLY A 225 0.48 8.52 -15.99
CA GLY A 225 -0.41 9.62 -16.40
C GLY A 225 0.01 10.31 -17.70
N LYS A 226 1.33 10.44 -17.95
CA LYS A 226 1.85 11.01 -19.21
C LYS A 226 1.55 10.08 -20.38
N ILE A 227 1.87 8.78 -20.25
CA ILE A 227 1.62 7.79 -21.30
C ILE A 227 0.11 7.66 -21.54
N GLU A 228 -0.71 7.62 -20.49
CA GLU A 228 -2.18 7.57 -20.58
C GLU A 228 -2.74 8.73 -21.43
N VAL A 229 -2.25 9.95 -21.21
CA VAL A 229 -2.59 11.11 -22.06
C VAL A 229 -2.20 10.86 -23.52
N VAL A 230 -0.99 10.34 -23.80
CA VAL A 230 -0.59 9.98 -25.18
C VAL A 230 -1.52 8.91 -25.77
N GLY A 231 -1.92 7.91 -24.98
CA GLY A 231 -2.87 6.87 -25.38
C GLY A 231 -4.25 7.41 -25.72
N ARG A 232 -4.83 8.26 -24.85
CA ARG A 232 -6.10 8.94 -25.10
C ARG A 232 -6.04 9.80 -26.37
N TYR A 233 -4.96 10.55 -26.56
CA TYR A 233 -4.75 11.34 -27.78
C TYR A 233 -4.61 10.46 -29.03
N PHE A 234 -3.86 9.35 -28.95
CA PHE A 234 -3.77 8.40 -30.05
C PHE A 234 -5.16 7.85 -30.41
N ILE A 235 -5.96 7.41 -29.44
CA ILE A 235 -7.30 6.85 -29.66
C ILE A 235 -8.22 7.87 -30.34
N SER A 236 -8.24 9.13 -29.87
CA SER A 236 -9.03 10.19 -30.51
C SER A 236 -8.64 10.44 -31.97
N ASN A 237 -7.35 10.34 -32.30
CA ASN A 237 -6.88 10.48 -33.70
C ASN A 237 -7.11 9.20 -34.51
N TYR A 238 -6.99 8.01 -33.90
CA TYR A 238 -7.24 6.72 -34.52
C TYR A 238 -8.69 6.59 -35.00
N TYR A 239 -9.65 7.07 -34.22
CA TYR A 239 -11.06 7.10 -34.61
C TYR A 239 -11.49 8.35 -35.39
N SER A 240 -10.54 9.22 -35.79
CA SER A 240 -10.85 10.38 -36.65
C SER A 240 -11.03 10.00 -38.13
N GLY A 241 -10.55 8.81 -38.54
CA GLY A 241 -10.49 8.38 -39.93
C GLY A 241 -9.35 8.96 -40.76
N ASP A 242 -8.53 9.88 -40.23
CA ASP A 242 -7.35 10.42 -40.93
C ASP A 242 -6.03 9.81 -40.41
N THR A 243 -5.50 8.86 -41.17
CA THR A 243 -4.22 8.17 -40.94
C THR A 243 -3.04 9.14 -40.78
N LYS A 244 -3.06 10.34 -41.39
CA LYS A 244 -1.94 11.30 -41.29
C LYS A 244 -1.75 11.79 -39.86
N ASN A 245 -2.83 11.86 -39.08
CA ASN A 245 -2.81 12.27 -37.68
C ASN A 245 -2.19 11.22 -36.74
N LEU A 246 -1.94 10.00 -37.21
CA LEU A 246 -1.27 8.96 -36.42
C LEU A 246 0.26 9.11 -36.42
N ASN A 247 0.83 9.69 -37.48
CA ASN A 247 2.29 9.85 -37.64
C ASN A 247 3.05 10.44 -36.42
N PRO A 248 2.52 11.38 -35.63
CA PRO A 248 3.22 11.87 -34.44
C PRO A 248 3.35 10.83 -33.32
N PHE A 249 2.52 9.79 -33.32
CA PHE A 249 2.45 8.74 -32.31
C PHE A 249 3.23 7.47 -32.68
N LEU A 250 3.47 7.21 -33.97
CA LEU A 250 4.10 5.95 -34.42
C LEU A 250 5.64 5.98 -34.32
N SER A 251 6.25 4.83 -33.98
CA SER A 251 7.69 4.57 -34.11
C SER A 251 8.15 4.64 -35.58
N LYS A 252 9.47 4.58 -35.82
CA LYS A 252 10.01 4.58 -37.20
C LYS A 252 9.57 3.34 -37.97
N ASP A 253 9.57 2.18 -37.31
CA ASP A 253 9.27 0.90 -37.93
C ASP A 253 7.76 0.76 -38.18
N LEU A 254 6.93 1.17 -37.21
CA LEU A 254 5.46 1.17 -37.35
C LEU A 254 4.96 2.19 -38.39
N LYS A 255 5.74 3.24 -38.71
CA LYS A 255 5.48 4.12 -39.86
C LYS A 255 5.71 3.44 -41.21
N ALA A 256 6.67 2.52 -41.28
CA ALA A 256 6.97 1.77 -42.49
C ALA A 256 5.95 0.63 -42.70
N GLU A 257 5.49 0.00 -41.61
CA GLU A 257 4.38 -0.96 -41.62
C GLU A 257 3.04 -0.29 -42.00
N GLY A 258 2.79 0.91 -41.45
CA GLY A 258 1.55 1.64 -41.62
C GLY A 258 0.48 1.24 -40.60
N VAL A 259 -0.31 2.22 -40.16
CA VAL A 259 -1.46 2.00 -39.26
C VAL A 259 -2.64 2.77 -39.85
N GLU A 260 -3.73 2.08 -40.16
CA GLU A 260 -4.93 2.71 -40.72
C GLU A 260 -5.81 3.30 -39.61
N ALA A 261 -6.24 4.55 -39.78
CA ALA A 261 -7.24 5.16 -38.90
C ALA A 261 -8.62 4.54 -39.14
N LYS A 262 -9.34 4.26 -38.06
CA LYS A 262 -10.67 3.68 -38.07
C LYS A 262 -11.74 4.75 -38.33
N SER A 263 -12.39 4.65 -39.49
CA SER A 263 -13.52 5.50 -39.90
C SER A 263 -14.87 4.90 -39.47
N GLY A 264 -15.97 5.65 -39.66
CA GLY A 264 -17.35 5.17 -39.43
C GLY A 264 -17.79 5.04 -37.96
N HIS A 265 -16.89 5.29 -37.01
CA HIS A 265 -17.17 5.20 -35.57
C HIS A 265 -16.72 6.48 -34.85
N SER A 266 -17.58 7.04 -34.01
CA SER A 266 -17.23 8.12 -33.08
C SER A 266 -16.87 7.54 -31.70
N VAL A 267 -15.85 8.10 -31.04
CA VAL A 267 -15.52 7.75 -29.65
C VAL A 267 -16.49 8.49 -28.72
N GLN A 268 -17.07 7.76 -27.77
CA GLN A 268 -18.00 8.29 -26.77
C GLN A 268 -17.36 8.30 -25.38
N SER A 269 -16.50 7.30 -25.08
CA SER A 269 -15.72 7.26 -23.84
C SER A 269 -14.40 6.52 -24.06
N ILE A 270 -13.38 6.94 -23.31
CA ILE A 270 -12.08 6.26 -23.19
C ILE A 270 -11.81 6.17 -21.69
N ILE A 271 -11.67 4.95 -21.17
CA ILE A 271 -11.39 4.67 -19.77
C ILE A 271 -10.09 3.86 -19.71
N TYR A 272 -9.14 4.26 -18.88
CA TYR A 272 -7.94 3.48 -18.61
C TYR A 272 -8.31 2.23 -17.81
N GLU A 273 -7.81 1.05 -18.20
CA GLU A 273 -8.07 -0.22 -17.52
C GLU A 273 -6.83 -0.75 -16.80
N SER A 274 -5.70 -0.86 -17.50
CA SER A 274 -4.48 -1.46 -16.93
C SER A 274 -3.22 -1.11 -17.72
N THR A 275 -2.07 -1.27 -17.07
CA THR A 275 -0.74 -1.24 -17.70
C THR A 275 -0.02 -2.55 -17.41
N LYS A 276 0.61 -3.13 -18.44
CA LYS A 276 1.49 -4.28 -18.32
C LYS A 276 2.86 -3.90 -18.86
N GLU A 277 3.87 -3.93 -17.99
CA GLU A 277 5.24 -3.62 -18.37
C GLU A 277 6.01 -4.88 -18.77
N THR A 278 6.85 -4.73 -19.78
CA THR A 278 7.92 -5.65 -20.15
C THR A 278 9.24 -4.86 -20.17
N LYS A 279 10.39 -5.54 -20.24
CA LYS A 279 11.71 -4.88 -20.21
C LYS A 279 11.92 -3.76 -21.26
N ASP A 280 11.14 -3.77 -22.34
CA ASP A 280 11.34 -2.89 -23.50
C ASP A 280 10.07 -2.13 -23.96
N GLU A 281 8.89 -2.49 -23.45
CA GLU A 281 7.59 -1.93 -23.84
C GLU A 281 6.60 -1.87 -22.67
N ILE A 282 5.78 -0.81 -22.67
CA ILE A 282 4.70 -0.56 -21.73
C ILE A 282 3.38 -0.73 -22.49
N ALA A 283 2.67 -1.82 -22.26
CA ALA A 283 1.38 -2.10 -22.89
C ALA A 283 0.24 -1.54 -22.03
N MET A 284 -0.39 -0.45 -22.48
CA MET A 284 -1.58 0.10 -21.80
C MET A 284 -2.86 -0.40 -22.45
N THR A 285 -3.86 -0.73 -21.64
CA THR A 285 -5.19 -1.17 -22.09
C THR A 285 -6.24 -0.14 -21.68
N PHE A 286 -7.11 0.19 -22.63
CA PHE A 286 -8.24 1.09 -22.46
C PHE A 286 -9.56 0.37 -22.78
N VAL A 287 -10.61 0.66 -22.02
CA VAL A 287 -11.99 0.38 -22.42
C VAL A 287 -12.46 1.56 -23.26
N VAL A 288 -12.76 1.31 -24.53
CA VAL A 288 -13.22 2.33 -25.48
C VAL A 288 -14.67 2.05 -25.85
N VAL A 289 -15.55 3.00 -25.54
CA VAL A 289 -16.94 2.99 -25.99
C VAL A 289 -17.03 3.81 -27.28
N THR A 290 -17.49 3.16 -28.34
CA THR A 290 -17.66 3.77 -29.67
C THR A 290 -19.13 3.73 -30.09
N LYS A 291 -19.50 4.64 -30.97
CA LYS A 291 -20.85 4.72 -31.55
C LYS A 291 -20.73 4.76 -33.07
N ASN A 292 -21.37 3.81 -33.75
CA ASN A 292 -21.41 3.77 -35.22
C ASN A 292 -22.42 4.78 -35.79
N GLN A 293 -22.47 4.89 -37.12
CA GLN A 293 -23.44 5.77 -37.82
C GLN A 293 -24.90 5.36 -37.58
N GLU A 294 -25.16 4.08 -37.29
CA GLU A 294 -26.49 3.53 -36.96
C GLU A 294 -26.91 3.77 -35.50
N ASN A 295 -26.21 4.65 -34.77
CA ASN A 295 -26.49 5.01 -33.38
C ASN A 295 -26.32 3.84 -32.38
N GLN A 296 -25.71 2.73 -32.78
CA GLN A 296 -25.38 1.58 -31.93
C GLN A 296 -24.05 1.80 -31.20
N PHE A 297 -24.01 1.39 -29.93
CA PHE A 297 -22.81 1.46 -29.11
C PHE A 297 -22.04 0.13 -29.13
N LYS A 298 -20.71 0.21 -29.23
CA LYS A 298 -19.80 -0.93 -29.10
C LYS A 298 -18.67 -0.60 -28.14
N THR A 299 -18.55 -1.39 -27.09
CA THR A 299 -17.45 -1.36 -26.12
C THR A 299 -16.39 -2.40 -26.52
N VAL A 300 -15.13 -2.00 -26.53
CA VAL A 300 -13.98 -2.88 -26.78
C VAL A 300 -12.86 -2.59 -25.80
N ARG A 301 -12.05 -3.61 -25.49
CA ARG A 301 -10.71 -3.39 -24.94
C ARG A 301 -9.75 -3.07 -26.08
N LEU A 302 -8.91 -2.07 -25.87
CA LEU A 302 -7.89 -1.62 -26.81
C LEU A 302 -6.53 -1.54 -26.10
N THR A 303 -5.62 -2.44 -26.46
CA THR A 303 -4.26 -2.48 -25.92
C THR A 303 -3.29 -1.86 -26.91
N LEU A 304 -2.48 -0.92 -26.43
CA LEU A 304 -1.51 -0.14 -27.19
C LEU A 304 -0.09 -0.35 -26.60
N PRO A 305 0.87 -0.89 -27.36
CA PRO A 305 2.25 -1.04 -26.93
C PRO A 305 3.02 0.27 -27.10
N PHE A 306 3.54 0.83 -26.01
CA PHE A 306 4.31 2.07 -26.01
C PHE A 306 5.78 1.85 -25.65
N LYS A 307 6.65 2.68 -26.23
CA LYS A 307 8.06 2.81 -25.82
C LYS A 307 8.43 4.27 -25.65
N ALA A 308 9.27 4.56 -24.65
CA ALA A 308 9.80 5.91 -24.43
C ALA A 308 10.69 6.34 -25.59
N ASN A 309 10.48 7.55 -26.08
CA ASN A 309 11.27 8.18 -27.14
C ASN A 309 11.30 9.70 -26.94
N LYS A 310 12.39 10.20 -26.35
CA LYS A 310 12.60 11.63 -26.05
C LYS A 310 12.67 12.52 -27.31
N GLN A 311 12.80 11.94 -28.51
CA GLN A 311 12.76 12.65 -29.79
C GLN A 311 11.36 12.68 -30.42
N SER A 312 10.38 11.96 -29.88
CA SER A 312 8.99 12.02 -30.35
C SER A 312 8.27 13.26 -29.82
N ARG A 313 7.18 13.66 -30.50
CA ARG A 313 6.37 14.82 -30.13
C ARG A 313 5.81 14.75 -28.69
N TYR A 314 5.60 13.54 -28.19
CA TYR A 314 4.92 13.29 -26.91
C TYR A 314 5.78 12.50 -25.91
N GLY A 315 7.08 12.34 -26.16
CA GLY A 315 8.00 11.57 -25.31
C GLY A 315 7.81 10.04 -25.36
N TYR A 316 6.73 9.55 -25.97
CA TYR A 316 6.41 8.13 -26.19
C TYR A 316 5.98 7.90 -27.64
N VAL A 317 6.09 6.66 -28.11
CA VAL A 317 5.60 6.20 -29.42
C VAL A 317 5.01 4.80 -29.33
N LEU A 318 4.06 4.47 -30.21
CA LEU A 318 3.60 3.10 -30.42
C LEU A 318 4.64 2.31 -31.20
N THR A 319 4.90 1.08 -30.77
CA THR A 319 5.86 0.15 -31.38
C THR A 319 5.21 -0.97 -32.18
N GLY A 320 3.90 -1.19 -32.05
CA GLY A 320 3.14 -2.17 -32.82
C GLY A 320 1.68 -1.78 -33.00
N GLN A 321 0.96 -2.55 -33.83
CA GLN A 321 -0.45 -2.33 -34.16
C GLN A 321 -1.36 -2.29 -32.92
N PRO A 322 -2.46 -1.49 -32.96
CA PRO A 322 -3.48 -1.49 -31.92
C PRO A 322 -4.19 -2.85 -31.82
N LYS A 323 -4.22 -3.45 -30.62
CA LYS A 323 -4.82 -4.77 -30.38
C LYS A 323 -6.20 -4.63 -29.75
N PHE A 324 -7.20 -5.33 -30.30
CA PHE A 324 -8.57 -5.30 -29.80
C PHE A 324 -8.98 -6.64 -29.18
N SER A 325 -9.71 -6.60 -28.07
CA SER A 325 -10.35 -7.77 -27.48
C SER A 325 -11.76 -7.45 -26.98
N SER A 326 -12.54 -8.49 -26.68
CA SER A 326 -13.89 -8.33 -26.12
C SER A 326 -13.82 -7.73 -24.72
N PHE A 327 -14.80 -6.89 -24.39
CA PHE A 327 -14.99 -6.38 -23.04
C PHE A 327 -15.79 -7.35 -22.17
N ALA A 328 -16.79 -8.02 -22.75
CA ALA A 328 -17.51 -9.13 -22.11
C ALA A 328 -16.86 -10.46 -22.50
N GLU A 329 -16.66 -11.35 -21.52
CA GLU A 329 -16.39 -12.78 -21.75
C GLU A 329 -17.69 -13.55 -21.97
#